data_AF-A0A7J4U008-F1
#
_entry.id   AF-A0A7J4U008-F1
#
_cell.length_a   1.000
_cell.length_b   1.000
_cell.length_c   1.000
_cell.angle_alpha   90.00
_cell.angle_beta   90.00
_cell.angle_gamma   90.00
#
_symmetry.space_group_name_H-M   'P 1'
#
loop_
_entity.id
_entity.type
_entity.pdbx_description
1 polymer ?
#
loop_
_entity_poly.entity_id
_entity_poly.type
_entity_poly.pdbx_seq_one_letter_code
_entity_poly.pdbx_strand_id
1 'polypeptide(L)' 'AKAKVFEGTVSPNWREVVSRWNLFERLAGRVAIDAVVYEELHKGVREDSVVPPNGEFVRSEEEESDLEGARRYSWISA' A
#
# COMPACT_ATOMS: atom_id res chain seq x y z
N ALA A 1 16.99 19.11 -12.47
CA ALA A 1 16.68 17.68 -12.62
C ALA A 1 17.53 17.10 -13.76
N LYS A 2 18.22 15.98 -13.54
CA LYS A 2 18.87 15.24 -14.64
C LYS A 2 17.90 14.17 -15.13
N ALA A 3 17.38 14.30 -16.34
CA ALA A 3 16.58 13.24 -16.95
C ALA A 3 17.49 12.05 -17.29
N LYS A 4 17.03 10.83 -17.00
CA LYS A 4 17.63 9.59 -17.47
C LYS A 4 16.68 8.99 -18.50
N VAL A 5 17.22 8.68 -19.68
CA VAL A 5 16.48 8.03 -20.78
C VAL A 5 17.08 6.64 -20.97
N PHE A 6 16.22 5.63 -21.10
CA PHE A 6 16.60 4.24 -21.34
C PHE A 6 15.64 3.59 -22.32
N GLU A 7 16.10 2.53 -22.97
CA GLU A 7 15.34 1.70 -23.89
C GLU A 7 15.48 0.22 -23.53
N GLY A 8 14.60 -0.62 -24.08
CA GLY A 8 14.62 -2.06 -23.87
C GLY A 8 13.64 -2.78 -24.80
N THR A 9 13.92 -4.05 -25.09
CA THR A 9 13.03 -4.90 -25.88
C THR A 9 12.05 -5.60 -24.95
N VAL A 10 10.75 -5.50 -25.24
CA VAL A 10 9.71 -6.22 -24.49
C VAL A 10 9.81 -7.71 -24.82
N SER A 11 9.87 -8.54 -23.78
CA SER A 11 9.91 -9.99 -23.97
C SER A 11 8.64 -10.50 -24.65
N PRO A 12 8.71 -11.46 -25.59
CA PRO A 12 7.52 -12.03 -26.23
C PRO A 12 6.49 -12.62 -25.24
N ASN A 13 6.95 -13.10 -24.09
CA ASN A 13 6.13 -13.71 -23.04
C ASN A 13 5.71 -12.73 -21.92
N TRP A 14 5.72 -11.41 -22.17
CA TRP A 14 5.42 -10.43 -21.13
C TRP A 14 3.99 -10.56 -20.59
N ARG A 15 3.03 -10.96 -21.45
CA ARG A 15 1.60 -11.06 -21.09
C ARG A 15 1.38 -12.12 -20.02
N GLU A 16 2.05 -13.25 -20.17
CA GLU A 16 2.01 -14.37 -19.23
C GLU A 16 2.57 -13.96 -17.86
N VAL A 17 3.66 -13.18 -17.83
CA VAL A 17 4.24 -12.67 -16.59
C VAL A 17 3.27 -11.72 -15.88
N VAL A 18 2.75 -10.72 -16.60
CA VAL A 18 1.89 -9.70 -15.98
C VAL A 18 0.49 -10.21 -15.62
N SER A 19 0.02 -11.28 -16.29
CA SER A 19 -1.29 -11.89 -15.99
C SER A 19 -1.40 -12.35 -14.54
N ARG A 20 -0.29 -12.75 -13.93
CA ARG A 20 -0.24 -13.25 -12.54
C ARG A 20 -0.38 -12.14 -11.49
N TRP A 21 -0.30 -10.88 -11.91
CA TRP A 21 -0.38 -9.74 -10.99
C TRP A 21 -1.81 -9.42 -10.57
N ASN A 22 -2.81 -9.89 -11.33
CA ASN A 22 -4.23 -9.64 -11.08
C ASN A 22 -4.52 -8.14 -10.86
N LEU A 23 -3.87 -7.28 -11.66
CA LEU A 23 -3.83 -5.83 -11.42
C LEU A 23 -5.24 -5.22 -11.42
N PHE A 24 -6.08 -5.63 -12.37
CA PHE A 24 -7.43 -5.08 -12.50
C PHE A 24 -8.34 -5.57 -11.37
N GLU A 25 -8.27 -6.85 -10.97
CA GLU A 25 -9.05 -7.30 -9.80
C GLU A 25 -8.61 -6.59 -8.53
N ARG A 26 -7.30 -6.40 -8.32
CA ARG A 26 -6.76 -5.66 -7.17
C ARG A 26 -7.21 -4.21 -7.14
N LEU A 27 -7.23 -3.53 -8.29
CA LEU A 27 -7.69 -2.13 -8.37
C LEU A 27 -9.21 -2.00 -8.16
N ALA A 28 -9.96 -3.00 -8.63
CA ALA A 28 -11.42 -3.07 -8.46
C ALA A 28 -11.81 -3.37 -7.00
N GLY A 29 -10.99 -4.12 -6.25
CA GLY A 29 -11.20 -4.42 -4.83
C GLY A 29 -10.96 -3.25 -3.86
N ARG A 30 -10.62 -2.05 -4.35
CA ARG A 30 -10.43 -0.87 -3.50
C ARG A 30 -11.76 -0.33 -2.99
N VAL A 31 -11.73 0.21 -1.78
CA VAL A 31 -12.89 0.88 -1.16
C VAL A 31 -12.79 2.38 -1.41
N ALA A 32 -13.82 2.94 -2.02
CA ALA A 32 -13.97 4.39 -2.13
C ALA A 32 -14.32 4.99 -0.77
N ILE A 33 -13.71 6.11 -0.42
CA ILE A 33 -14.01 6.88 0.78
C ILE A 33 -14.53 8.25 0.39
N ASP A 34 -15.42 8.82 1.21
CA ASP A 34 -15.91 10.18 1.00
C ASP A 34 -14.88 11.25 1.44
N ALA A 35 -15.18 12.51 1.13
CA ALA A 35 -14.30 13.63 1.42
C ALA A 35 -14.07 13.83 2.92
N VAL A 36 -15.07 13.56 3.76
CA VAL A 36 -14.97 13.73 5.21
C VAL A 36 -14.01 12.70 5.78
N VAL A 37 -14.19 11.43 5.42
CA VAL A 37 -13.31 10.33 5.84
C VAL A 37 -11.87 10.57 5.35
N TYR A 38 -11.72 11.04 4.10
CA TYR A 38 -10.41 11.42 3.57
C TYR A 38 -9.74 12.52 4.40
N GLU A 39 -10.47 13.59 4.72
CA GLU A 39 -9.93 14.71 5.49
C GLU A 39 -9.53 14.31 6.92
N GLU A 40 -10.34 13.48 7.58
CA GLU A 40 -10.04 12.98 8.93
C GLU A 40 -8.75 12.15 8.95
N LEU A 41 -8.58 11.24 7.98
CA LEU A 41 -7.33 10.47 7.82
C LEU A 41 -6.15 11.38 7.48
N HIS A 42 -6.33 12.33 6.57
CA HIS A 42 -5.25 13.24 6.13
C HIS A 42 -4.76 14.14 7.27
N LYS A 43 -5.67 14.58 8.15
CA LYS A 43 -5.37 15.41 9.31
C LYS A 43 -4.92 14.59 10.53
N GLY A 44 -4.95 13.27 10.47
CA GLY A 44 -4.64 12.39 11.61
C GLY A 44 -5.67 12.47 12.74
N VAL A 45 -6.89 12.91 12.45
CA VAL A 45 -8.01 12.92 13.43
C VAL A 45 -8.55 11.51 13.62
N ARG A 46 -8.51 10.71 12.54
CA ARG A 46 -8.83 9.29 12.55
C ARG A 46 -7.57 8.48 12.39
N GLU A 47 -7.31 7.60 13.35
CA GLU A 47 -6.13 6.71 13.36
C GLU A 47 -6.49 5.29 12.92
N ASP A 48 -7.76 4.90 13.04
CA ASP A 48 -8.26 3.59 12.62
C ASP A 48 -8.41 3.47 11.11
N SER A 49 -7.99 2.33 10.57
CA SER A 49 -8.19 1.98 9.17
C SER A 49 -9.67 1.95 8.80
N VAL A 50 -9.99 2.40 7.58
CA VAL A 50 -11.37 2.34 7.04
C VAL A 50 -11.74 0.92 6.64
N VAL A 51 -10.75 0.14 6.18
CA VAL A 51 -10.90 -1.26 5.84
C VAL A 51 -10.00 -2.06 6.79
N PRO A 52 -10.53 -3.06 7.52
CA PRO A 52 -9.71 -3.92 8.36
C PRO A 52 -8.64 -4.64 7.52
N PRO A 53 -7.39 -4.71 8.00
CA PRO A 53 -6.34 -5.38 7.27
C PRO A 53 -6.63 -6.88 7.15
N ASN A 54 -6.30 -7.45 5.99
CA ASN A 54 -6.51 -8.87 5.71
C ASN A 54 -5.39 -9.41 4.81
N GLY A 55 -4.57 -10.32 5.34
CA GLY A 55 -3.48 -10.93 4.58
C GLY A 55 -2.41 -9.93 4.13
N GLU A 56 -2.05 -8.98 5.00
CA GLU A 56 -1.13 -7.89 4.65
C GLU A 56 -0.31 -7.39 5.85
N PHE A 57 0.76 -6.64 5.56
CA PHE A 57 1.56 -5.99 6.60
C PHE A 57 0.96 -4.63 6.96
N VAL A 58 0.77 -4.40 8.26
CA VAL A 58 0.38 -3.09 8.81
C VAL A 58 1.51 -2.50 9.64
N ARG A 59 1.59 -1.17 9.66
CA ARG A 59 2.47 -0.47 10.59
C ARG A 59 1.81 -0.51 11.97
N SER A 60 2.53 -0.97 12.97
CA SER A 60 2.05 -0.90 14.35
C SER A 60 2.25 0.50 14.92
N GLU A 61 1.46 0.85 15.93
CA GLU A 61 1.71 2.05 16.73
C GLU A 61 3.11 2.02 17.36
N GLU A 62 3.65 3.21 17.55
CA GLU A 62 4.95 3.42 18.17
C GLU A 62 4.80 3.25 19.67
N GLU A 63 5.08 2.04 20.17
CA GLU A 63 5.28 1.84 21.60
C GLU A 63 6.59 2.49 22.04
N GLU A 64 6.57 3.14 23.20
CA GLU A 64 7.76 3.73 23.82
C GLU A 64 8.89 2.69 23.86
N SER A 65 10.00 3.01 23.20
CA SER A 65 11.13 2.10 23.09
C SER A 65 12.44 2.84 22.95
N ASP A 66 13.52 2.20 23.40
CA ASP A 66 14.88 2.75 23.35
C ASP A 66 15.44 2.91 21.91
N LEU A 67 14.65 2.57 20.89
CA LEU A 67 15.00 2.62 19.48
C LEU A 67 14.30 3.80 18.81
N GLU A 68 14.79 5.01 19.08
CA GLU A 68 14.27 6.24 18.50
C GLU A 68 14.20 6.15 16.96
N GLY A 69 13.01 6.37 16.41
CA GLY A 69 12.76 6.36 14.96
C GLY A 69 12.58 4.98 14.31
N ALA A 70 12.59 3.88 15.08
CA ALA A 70 12.33 2.56 14.53
C ALA A 70 10.85 2.37 14.13
N ARG A 71 10.60 1.94 12.89
CA ARG A 71 9.25 1.58 12.43
C ARG A 71 9.03 0.09 12.59
N ARG A 72 7.91 -0.26 13.24
CA ARG A 72 7.48 -1.64 13.46
C ARG A 72 6.32 -1.99 12.55
N TYR A 73 6.31 -3.25 12.11
CA TYR A 73 5.30 -3.79 11.20
C TYR A 73 4.89 -5.17 11.69
N SER A 74 3.61 -5.50 11.53
CA SER A 74 3.05 -6.81 11.83
C SER A 74 2.31 -7.37 10.62
N TRP A 75 2.38 -8.69 10.45
CA TRP A 75 1.56 -9.40 9.47
C TRP A 75 0.19 -9.68 10.07
N ILE A 76 -0.88 -9.29 9.37
CA ILE A 76 -2.25 -9.65 9.72
C ILE A 76 -2.69 -10.79 8.80
N SER A 77 -3.08 -11.93 9.38
CA SER A 77 -3.58 -13.07 8.62
C SER A 77 -4.91 -12.74 7.93
N ALA A 78 -5.21 -13.48 6.86
CA ALA A 78 -6.48 -13.37 6.14
C ALA A 78 -7.66 -13.97 6.90
#